data_AF-A0A1F6QVP5-F1
#
_entry.id   AF-A0A1F6QVP5-F1
#
_cell.length_a   1.000
_cell.length_b   1.000
_cell.length_c   1.000
_cell.angle_alpha   90.00
_cell.angle_beta   90.00
_cell.angle_gamma   90.00
#
_symmetry.space_group_name_H-M   'P 1'
#
loop_
_entity.id
_entity.type
_entity.pdbx_description
1 polymer ?
#
loop_
_entity_poly.entity_id
_entity_poly.type
_entity_poly.pdbx_seq_one_letter_code
_entity_poly.pdbx_strand_id
1 'polypeptide(L)'
;MEEKKEKKEITIAAAIKYDSEMNAAPKIVATGKGSIAEEIIRIAEENDIPLYQDPALAKMLSSLELETEIPPELYSLVAEVLAFVYKLEQKKSGKSKYDQIKKDANAS
;
A
#
# COMPACT_ATOMS: atom_id res chain seq x y z
N MET A 1 -37.36 18.01 -15.80
CA MET A 1 -36.81 16.86 -15.05
C MET A 1 -35.31 17.03 -15.07
N GLU A 2 -34.71 17.44 -13.95
CA GLU A 2 -33.25 17.51 -13.85
C GLU A 2 -32.72 16.08 -13.69
N GLU A 3 -31.93 15.62 -14.66
CA GLU A 3 -31.19 14.36 -14.54
C GLU A 3 -30.25 14.46 -13.35
N LYS A 4 -30.53 13.70 -12.29
CA LYS A 4 -29.57 13.46 -11.20
C LYS A 4 -28.36 12.73 -11.80
N LYS A 5 -27.32 13.47 -12.16
CA LYS A 5 -26.00 12.89 -12.41
C LYS A 5 -25.54 12.19 -11.14
N GLU A 6 -25.48 10.86 -11.15
CA GLU A 6 -24.76 10.10 -10.14
C GLU A 6 -23.35 10.67 -10.04
N LYS A 7 -23.00 11.23 -8.88
CA LYS A 7 -21.63 11.66 -8.61
C LYS A 7 -20.77 10.39 -8.56
N LYS A 8 -20.15 10.05 -9.68
CA LYS A 8 -19.11 9.02 -9.71
C LYS A 8 -18.01 9.49 -8.76
N GLU A 9 -17.83 8.77 -7.66
CA GLU A 9 -16.72 9.00 -6.72
C GLU A 9 -15.42 9.00 -7.51
N ILE A 10 -14.61 10.05 -7.32
CA ILE A 10 -13.36 10.21 -8.05
C ILE A 10 -12.35 9.22 -7.44
N THR A 11 -11.85 8.30 -8.26
CA THR A 11 -10.78 7.38 -7.85
C THR A 11 -9.54 8.16 -7.41
N ILE A 12 -8.96 7.80 -6.28
CA ILE A 12 -7.73 8.39 -5.74
C ILE A 12 -6.76 7.24 -5.46
N ALA A 13 -5.50 7.43 -5.84
CA ALA A 13 -4.43 6.48 -5.54
C ALA A 13 -3.20 7.22 -5.00
N ALA A 14 -2.47 6.55 -4.11
CA ALA A 14 -1.16 6.95 -3.64
C ALA A 14 -0.28 5.70 -3.57
N ALA A 15 0.95 5.80 -4.06
CA ALA A 15 1.95 4.75 -3.98
C ALA A 15 3.04 5.17 -2.99
N ILE A 16 3.42 4.23 -2.14
CA ILE A 16 4.47 4.43 -1.12
C ILE A 16 5.63 3.49 -1.37
N LYS A 17 6.84 3.94 -1.05
CA LYS A 17 8.04 3.11 -1.05
C LYS A 17 8.65 3.10 0.33
N TYR A 18 8.99 1.92 0.84
CA TYR A 18 9.74 1.77 2.07
C TYR A 18 11.01 0.97 1.81
N ASP A 19 12.14 1.55 2.19
CA ASP A 19 13.43 0.88 2.22
C ASP A 19 13.94 1.02 3.65
N SER A 20 13.85 -0.09 4.40
CA SER A 20 14.18 -0.15 5.82
C SER A 20 15.67 -0.03 6.11
N GLU A 21 16.53 -0.21 5.10
CA GLU A 21 17.98 -0.10 5.26
C GLU A 21 18.46 1.34 5.05
N MET A 22 17.77 2.10 4.20
CA MET A 22 18.18 3.45 3.81
C MET A 22 17.34 4.58 4.39
N ASN A 23 16.06 4.35 4.75
CA ASN A 23 15.15 5.42 5.16
C ASN A 23 14.55 5.16 6.54
N ALA A 24 14.38 6.25 7.31
CA ALA A 24 13.71 6.21 8.61
C ALA A 24 12.19 6.06 8.48
N ALA A 25 11.62 6.42 7.33
CA ALA A 25 10.19 6.39 7.06
C ALA A 25 9.89 6.04 5.60
N PRO A 26 8.71 5.47 5.30
CA PRO A 26 8.23 5.32 3.93
C PRO A 26 8.03 6.68 3.25
N LYS A 27 8.20 6.71 1.93
CA LYS A 27 8.05 7.92 1.10
C LYS A 27 6.92 7.80 0.10
N ILE A 28 6.32 8.93 -0.25
CA ILE A 28 5.37 9.01 -1.36
C ILE A 28 6.15 9.02 -2.68
N VAL A 29 5.82 8.12 -3.60
CA VAL A 29 6.48 8.04 -4.92
C VAL A 29 5.54 8.30 -6.10
N ALA A 30 4.22 8.19 -5.88
CA ALA A 30 3.22 8.58 -6.86
C ALA A 30 1.89 8.93 -6.18
N THR A 31 1.15 9.87 -6.76
CA THR A 31 -0.22 10.19 -6.36
C THR A 31 -1.05 10.52 -7.59
N GLY A 32 -2.36 10.27 -7.54
CA GLY A 32 -3.23 10.48 -8.69
C GLY A 32 -4.70 10.58 -8.33
N LYS A 33 -5.46 11.19 -9.24
CA LYS A 33 -6.94 11.24 -9.20
C LYS A 33 -7.51 10.93 -10.57
N GLY A 34 -8.71 10.36 -10.61
CA GLY A 34 -9.39 10.00 -11.86
C GLY A 34 -8.52 9.07 -12.70
N SER A 35 -8.30 9.41 -13.98
CA SER A 35 -7.51 8.60 -14.91
C SER A 35 -6.07 8.35 -14.46
N ILE A 36 -5.44 9.30 -13.75
CA ILE A 36 -4.08 9.09 -13.22
C ILE A 36 -4.08 8.07 -12.09
N ALA A 37 -5.12 8.07 -11.24
CA ALA A 37 -5.24 7.05 -10.20
C ALA A 37 -5.48 5.66 -10.82
N GLU A 38 -6.30 5.58 -11.86
CA GLU A 38 -6.54 4.36 -12.62
C GLU A 38 -5.26 3.82 -13.25
N GLU A 39 -4.41 4.71 -13.80
CA GLU A 39 -3.11 4.36 -14.35
C GLU A 39 -2.14 3.81 -13.28
N ILE A 40 -2.06 4.47 -12.12
CA ILE A 40 -1.23 4.00 -10.99
C ILE A 40 -1.66 2.59 -10.56
N ILE A 41 -2.96 2.36 -10.44
CA ILE A 41 -3.51 1.05 -10.07
C ILE A 41 -3.16 0.01 -11.13
N ARG A 42 -3.35 0.32 -12.42
CA ARG A 42 -3.01 -0.61 -13.50
C ARG A 42 -1.54 -1.00 -13.49
N ILE A 43 -0.64 -0.02 -13.34
CA ILE A 43 0.81 -0.26 -13.27
C ILE A 43 1.15 -1.13 -12.05
N ALA A 44 0.51 -0.89 -10.90
CA ALA A 44 0.71 -1.71 -9.71
C ALA A 44 0.31 -3.17 -9.95
N GLU A 45 -0.85 -3.42 -10.58
CA GLU A 45 -1.31 -4.77 -10.95
C GLU A 45 -0.35 -5.46 -11.94
N GLU A 46 0.08 -4.75 -12.99
CA GLU A 46 1.03 -5.26 -14.00
C GLU A 46 2.38 -5.67 -13.41
N ASN A 47 2.78 -5.06 -12.28
CA ASN A 47 4.05 -5.29 -11.61
C ASN A 47 3.90 -6.09 -10.29
N ASP A 48 2.76 -6.75 -10.06
CA ASP A 48 2.48 -7.53 -8.86
C ASP A 48 2.62 -6.74 -7.53
N ILE A 49 2.48 -5.41 -7.59
CA ILE A 49 2.53 -4.53 -6.43
C ILE A 49 1.20 -4.63 -5.67
N PRO A 50 1.21 -4.95 -4.36
CA PRO A 50 -0.02 -5.08 -3.58
C PRO A 50 -0.86 -3.80 -3.53
N LEU A 51 -2.17 -3.97 -3.72
CA LEU A 51 -3.16 -2.91 -3.57
C LEU A 51 -3.84 -3.00 -2.20
N TYR A 52 -3.95 -1.87 -1.51
CA TYR A 52 -4.70 -1.73 -0.26
C TYR A 52 -5.78 -0.67 -0.45
N GLN A 53 -7.05 -1.05 -0.25
CA GLN A 53 -8.19 -0.19 -0.52
C GLN A 53 -8.69 0.48 0.76
N ASP A 54 -8.33 1.74 0.94
CA ASP A 54 -8.88 2.63 1.96
C ASP A 54 -9.04 4.04 1.36
N PRO A 55 -10.27 4.48 1.05
CA PRO A 55 -10.51 5.79 0.45
C PRO A 55 -10.06 6.97 1.32
N ALA A 56 -10.13 6.85 2.65
CA ALA A 56 -9.74 7.92 3.56
C ALA A 56 -8.21 8.05 3.59
N LEU A 57 -7.51 6.92 3.75
CA LEU A 57 -6.04 6.90 3.73
C LEU A 57 -5.51 7.33 2.36
N ALA A 58 -6.09 6.84 1.26
CA ALA A 58 -5.69 7.25 -0.09
C ALA A 58 -5.83 8.77 -0.28
N LYS A 59 -6.92 9.37 0.21
CA LYS A 59 -7.12 10.82 0.14
C LYS A 59 -6.07 11.57 0.97
N MET A 60 -5.77 11.11 2.19
CA MET A 60 -4.76 11.71 3.05
C MET A 60 -3.36 11.63 2.43
N LEU A 61 -2.93 10.44 1.99
CA LEU A 61 -1.62 10.25 1.37
C LEU A 61 -1.51 11.00 0.04
N SER A 62 -2.58 11.09 -0.74
CA SER A 62 -2.58 11.84 -2.01
C SER A 62 -2.40 13.35 -1.85
N SER A 63 -2.53 13.87 -0.62
CA SER A 63 -2.34 15.29 -0.32
C SER A 63 -0.91 15.66 0.04
N LEU A 64 -0.05 14.65 0.25
CA LEU A 64 1.37 14.84 0.54
C LEU A 64 2.16 15.11 -0.74
N GLU A 65 3.30 15.77 -0.60
CA GLU A 65 4.20 16.06 -1.71
C GLU A 65 4.97 14.80 -2.15
N LEU A 66 5.23 14.67 -3.45
CA LEU A 66 6.01 13.56 -3.99
C LEU A 66 7.44 13.58 -3.44
N GLU A 67 8.04 12.39 -3.33
CA GLU A 67 9.39 12.17 -2.81
C GLU A 67 9.61 12.64 -1.36
N THR A 68 8.52 12.92 -0.63
CA THR A 68 8.59 13.25 0.79
C THR A 68 8.32 12.06 1.69
N GLU A 69 8.91 12.09 2.88
CA GLU A 69 8.61 11.11 3.93
C GLU A 69 7.20 11.30 4.44
N ILE A 70 6.54 10.18 4.73
CA ILE A 70 5.25 10.19 5.39
C ILE A 70 5.43 10.86 6.76
N PRO A 71 4.51 11.72 7.20
CA PRO A 71 4.66 12.39 8.47
C PRO A 71 4.29 11.45 9.64
N PRO A 72 4.86 11.65 10.85
CA PRO A 72 4.72 10.71 11.97
C PRO A 72 3.28 10.38 12.38
N GLU A 73 2.36 11.33 12.25
CA GLU A 73 0.93 11.16 12.55
C GLU A 73 0.24 10.10 11.69
N LEU A 74 0.84 9.74 10.54
CA LEU A 74 0.31 8.71 9.62
C LEU A 74 1.03 7.37 9.73
N TYR A 75 2.05 7.25 10.59
CA TYR A 75 2.85 6.02 10.70
C TYR A 75 2.03 4.81 11.11
N SER A 76 1.07 4.98 12.02
CA SER A 76 0.21 3.86 12.47
C SER A 76 -0.61 3.28 11.33
N LEU A 77 -1.20 4.15 10.50
CA LEU A 77 -1.99 3.74 9.33
C LEU A 77 -1.12 3.05 8.28
N VAL A 78 0.08 3.60 8.01
CA VAL A 78 1.00 3.01 7.04
C VAL A 78 1.59 1.69 7.53
N ALA A 79 1.87 1.56 8.82
CA ALA A 79 2.30 0.30 9.42
C ALA A 79 1.25 -0.81 9.25
N GLU A 80 -0.04 -0.47 9.31
CA GLU A 80 -1.11 -1.42 9.02
C GLU A 80 -1.05 -1.92 7.57
N VAL A 81 -0.85 -1.02 6.60
CA VAL A 81 -0.67 -1.37 5.18
C VAL A 81 0.54 -2.30 4.99
N LEU A 82 1.68 -1.96 5.58
CA LEU A 82 2.89 -2.78 5.50
C LEU A 82 2.70 -4.17 6.14
N ALA A 83 2.01 -4.23 7.28
CA ALA A 83 1.69 -5.50 7.93
C ALA A 83 0.74 -6.37 7.09
N PHE A 84 -0.20 -5.74 6.37
CA PHE A 84 -1.05 -6.45 5.39
C PHE A 84 -0.22 -7.02 4.25
N VAL A 85 0.66 -6.23 3.64
CA VAL A 85 1.56 -6.68 2.55
C VAL A 85 2.42 -7.85 3.00
N TYR A 86 3.06 -7.75 4.18
CA TYR A 86 3.89 -8.82 4.72
C TYR A 86 3.11 -10.13 4.95
N LYS A 87 1.83 -10.06 5.34
CA LYS A 87 0.97 -11.24 5.46
C LYS A 87 0.63 -11.85 4.10
N LEU A 88 0.42 -11.02 3.06
CA LEU A 88 0.19 -11.51 1.70
C LEU A 88 1.42 -12.23 1.16
N GLU A 89 2.61 -11.68 1.35
CA GLU A 89 3.87 -12.29 0.90
C GLU A 89 4.17 -13.61 1.61
N GLN A 90 3.90 -13.72 2.92
CA GLN A 90 4.03 -14.99 3.64
C GLN A 90 3.08 -16.06 3.09
N LYS A 91 1.84 -15.69 2.75
CA LYS A 91 0.90 -16.61 2.11
C LYS A 91 1.37 -17.02 0.71
N LYS A 92 1.86 -16.09 -0.10
CA LYS A 92 2.41 -16.37 -1.45
C LYS A 92 3.64 -17.28 -1.40
N SER A 93 4.51 -17.10 -0.41
CA SER A 93 5.76 -17.87 -0.28
C SER A 93 5.63 -19.24 0.40
N GLY A 94 4.43 -19.61 0.87
CA GLY A 94 4.17 -20.88 1.53
C GLY A 94 4.97 -21.11 2.83
N LYS A 95 5.63 -20.07 3.35
CA LYS A 95 6.42 -20.14 4.59
C LYS A 95 5.57 -19.64 5.74
N SER A 96 4.90 -20.56 6.43
CA SER A 96 4.38 -20.25 7.76
C SER A 96 5.56 -20.17 8.74
N LYS A 97 5.55 -19.18 9.66
CA LYS A 97 6.46 -19.16 10.81
C LYS A 97 6.43 -20.50 11.58
N TYR A 98 5.31 -21.23 11.53
CA TYR A 98 5.17 -22.58 12.10
C TYR A 98 6.01 -23.66 11.38
N ASP A 99 6.28 -23.50 10.09
CA ASP A 99 7.02 -24.50 9.31
C ASP A 99 8.53 -24.37 9.52
N GLN A 100 9.03 -23.14 9.75
CA GLN A 100 10.44 -22.90 10.10
C GLN A 100 10.75 -23.37 11.52
N ILE A 101 9.89 -23.04 12.51
CA ILE A 101 10.10 -23.46 13.91
C ILE A 101 10.12 -24.99 14.06
N LYS A 102 9.31 -25.73 13.30
CA LYS A 102 9.36 -27.21 13.31
C LYS A 102 10.59 -27.77 12.62
N LYS A 103 11.11 -27.11 11.59
CA LYS A 103 12.31 -27.56 10.87
C LYS A 103 13.55 -27.47 11.76
N ASP A 104 13.64 -26.39 12.54
CA ASP A 104 14.75 -26.16 13.46
C ASP A 104 14.65 -27.07 14.71
N ALA A 105 13.43 -27.42 15.14
CA ALA A 105 13.20 -28.32 16.27
C ALA A 105 13.43 -29.82 15.95
N ASN A 106 13.37 -30.24 14.68
CA ASN A 106 13.61 -31.61 14.24
C ASN A 106 15.03 -31.84 13.67
N ALA A 107 15.88 -30.81 13.68
CA ALA A 107 17.27 -30.87 13.19
C ALA A 107 18.32 -31.05 14.31
N SER A 108 17.89 -31.45 15.51
CA SER A 108 18.77 -31.87 16.62
C SER A 108 18.49 -33.31 17.03
#